data_AF-K3ZI06-F1
#
_entry.id   AF-K3ZI06-F1
#
_cell.length_a   1.000
_cell.length_b   1.000
_cell.length_c   1.000
_cell.angle_alpha   90.00
_cell.angle_beta   90.00
_cell.angle_gamma   90.00
#
_symmetry.space_group_name_H-M   'P 1'
#
loop_
_entity.id
_entity.type
_entity.pdbx_description
1 polymer ?
#
loop_
_entity_poly.entity_id
_entity_poly.type
_entity_poly.pdbx_seq_one_letter_code
_entity_poly.pdbx_strand_id
1 'polypeptide(L)'
;MQGASHMLLEEPLRLASVLTPAKPKVFPSLTKIVGTLGPKSQSVEVIQECLTAGMSVARFDFSWLDAEYHQKTLDNLRKAAQNVKKLCPVMLDTLGPEIQVNNSTGGPIEMKAGNHVTITPDVSKAPSAEILPIKFADLAKAVKKGDTLFMGQYLFTGSETTSVWLEVVETSGENVNCLVKNTATLAGPIFTFHVSQVHINLPTLSEYDKQVISTWGSRNSVDIISLSHTRSAEDVRELKAFLQSHDLPDTQIYAKIENSEGLDHFDEILKEADGIIISRGDLGIDLPPENVFMFQKTAIHKCNLEGKPVIVTRVVDSMIDNLRPTRAEATDVANAVLDGTDGILLGAETLRGLYPVDAVSTVGRICAEAETVYNQPLQFKKVMWHVGDPMPHEESVASAAVGSAIKVKAAAIVVFTFSGRAARLVSKYRPTMPVLAVIFPREGSDPSKWRSYGTTQARQCFAVRGVYPLMGSTDEAETGGLTKEEYGIKLALNYGRSVGIVKPFDRVIIFEKIGDSSVVKIIECEV
;
A
#
# COMPACT_ATOMS: atom_id res chain seq x y z
N MET A 1 9.54 25.88 -24.26
CA MET A 1 9.36 25.06 -23.05
C MET A 1 7.96 25.35 -22.51
N GLN A 2 6.95 24.55 -22.88
CA GLN A 2 5.66 24.59 -22.17
C GLN A 2 5.92 24.04 -20.76
N GLY A 3 5.54 24.81 -19.74
CA GLY A 3 5.74 24.43 -18.34
C GLY A 3 5.21 23.02 -18.11
N ALA A 4 6.08 22.11 -17.67
CA ALA A 4 5.76 20.70 -17.48
C ALA A 4 4.88 20.54 -16.24
N SER A 5 3.60 20.88 -16.37
CA SER A 5 2.59 20.61 -15.35
C SER A 5 2.43 19.10 -15.20
N HIS A 6 2.25 18.63 -13.96
CA HIS A 6 1.86 17.24 -13.68
C HIS A 6 0.46 16.90 -14.20
N MET A 7 -0.34 17.93 -14.54
CA MET A 7 -1.63 17.78 -15.20
C MET A 7 -1.51 17.93 -16.71
N LEU A 8 -2.18 17.04 -17.45
CA LEU A 8 -2.46 17.17 -18.87
C LEU A 8 -3.86 17.79 -19.01
N LEU A 9 -3.90 19.10 -19.21
CA LEU A 9 -5.14 19.81 -19.53
C LEU A 9 -5.20 19.94 -21.06
N GLU A 10 -6.04 19.13 -21.72
CA GLU A 10 -6.34 19.36 -23.14
C GLU A 10 -7.16 20.64 -23.27
N GLU A 11 -6.64 21.63 -24.01
CA GLU A 11 -7.33 22.91 -24.18
C GLU A 11 -8.43 22.86 -25.26
N PRO A 12 -9.54 23.61 -25.07
CA PRO A 12 -9.92 24.31 -23.83
C PRO A 12 -10.90 23.44 -23.01
N LEU A 13 -10.41 22.82 -21.93
CA LEU A 13 -11.24 22.37 -20.82
C LEU A 13 -11.99 23.59 -20.26
N ARG A 14 -13.25 23.77 -20.66
CA ARG A 14 -14.11 24.82 -20.09
C ARG A 14 -14.31 24.50 -18.62
N LEU A 15 -14.11 25.46 -17.71
CA LEU A 15 -14.37 25.25 -16.27
C LEU A 15 -15.77 24.68 -15.97
N ALA A 16 -16.76 24.98 -16.82
CA ALA A 16 -18.10 24.41 -16.75
C ALA A 16 -18.13 22.87 -16.87
N SER A 17 -17.12 22.22 -17.45
CA SER A 17 -17.05 20.75 -17.51
C SER A 17 -16.93 20.12 -16.13
N VAL A 18 -16.38 20.82 -15.13
CA VAL A 18 -16.30 20.38 -13.72
C VAL A 18 -17.69 20.22 -13.10
N LEU A 19 -18.70 20.92 -13.63
CA LEU A 19 -20.09 20.79 -13.18
C LEU A 19 -20.77 19.53 -13.73
N THR A 20 -20.19 18.89 -14.75
CA THR A 20 -20.77 17.68 -15.32
C THR A 20 -20.44 16.52 -14.39
N PRO A 21 -21.43 15.80 -13.85
CA PRO A 21 -21.16 14.63 -13.03
C PRO A 21 -20.28 13.65 -13.80
N ALA A 22 -19.28 13.09 -13.10
CA ALA A 22 -18.47 12.01 -13.63
C ALA A 22 -19.39 10.93 -14.21
N LYS A 23 -19.16 10.55 -15.47
CA LYS A 23 -19.89 9.42 -16.05
C LYS A 23 -19.56 8.18 -15.22
N PRO A 24 -20.55 7.35 -14.84
CA PRO A 24 -20.27 6.09 -14.15
C PRO A 24 -19.26 5.30 -14.98
N LYS A 25 -18.03 5.16 -14.48
CA LYS A 25 -17.04 4.31 -15.15
C LYS A 25 -17.46 2.86 -14.92
N VAL A 26 -17.59 2.11 -16.00
CA VAL A 26 -17.88 0.66 -15.95
C VAL A 26 -16.69 -0.09 -15.30
N PHE A 27 -15.51 0.52 -15.35
CA PHE A 27 -14.26 -0.04 -14.86
C PHE A 27 -13.67 0.80 -13.71
N PRO A 28 -13.14 0.17 -12.65
CA PRO A 28 -12.54 0.89 -11.52
C PRO A 28 -11.29 1.70 -11.92
N SER A 29 -10.93 2.63 -11.04
CA SER A 29 -9.67 3.40 -11.09
C SER A 29 -8.45 2.49 -11.32
N LEU A 30 -7.45 2.98 -12.06
CA LEU A 30 -6.17 2.26 -12.24
C LEU A 30 -5.37 2.24 -10.93
N THR A 31 -5.42 3.32 -10.17
CA THR A 31 -4.86 3.44 -8.83
C THR A 31 -5.57 2.48 -7.90
N LYS A 32 -4.79 1.72 -7.13
CA LYS A 32 -5.25 0.65 -6.25
C LYS A 32 -5.73 1.18 -4.91
N ILE A 33 -6.63 0.43 -4.27
CA ILE A 33 -7.11 0.74 -2.92
C ILE A 33 -6.80 -0.44 -2.03
N VAL A 34 -5.96 -0.21 -1.03
CA VAL A 34 -5.72 -1.16 0.06
C VAL A 34 -6.73 -0.84 1.16
N GLY A 35 -7.56 -1.80 1.54
CA GLY A 35 -8.48 -1.67 2.66
C GLY A 35 -8.03 -2.51 3.84
N THR A 36 -7.91 -1.90 5.02
CA THR A 36 -7.68 -2.63 6.26
C THR A 36 -9.00 -3.23 6.74
N LEU A 37 -9.07 -4.55 6.88
CA LEU A 37 -10.30 -5.23 7.31
C LEU A 37 -10.39 -5.29 8.84
N GLY A 38 -11.52 -4.88 9.39
CA GLY A 38 -11.75 -4.85 10.83
C GLY A 38 -13.22 -4.97 11.23
N PRO A 39 -13.56 -4.63 12.50
CA PRO A 39 -14.87 -4.93 13.08
C PRO A 39 -16.07 -4.39 12.29
N LYS A 40 -15.91 -3.27 11.58
CA LYS A 40 -16.97 -2.68 10.76
C LYS A 40 -17.01 -3.18 9.32
N SER A 41 -16.00 -3.93 8.89
CA SER A 41 -15.86 -4.45 7.52
C SER A 41 -15.67 -5.96 7.43
N GLN A 42 -15.85 -6.71 8.53
CA GLN A 42 -15.52 -8.14 8.60
C GLN A 42 -16.55 -9.05 7.92
N SER A 43 -17.82 -8.62 7.81
CA SER A 43 -18.87 -9.48 7.27
C SER A 43 -18.65 -9.76 5.78
N VAL A 44 -19.09 -10.92 5.31
CA VAL A 44 -18.94 -11.32 3.90
C VAL A 44 -19.59 -10.28 2.99
N GLU A 45 -20.77 -9.79 3.38
CA GLU A 45 -21.56 -8.82 2.63
C GLU A 45 -20.80 -7.50 2.46
N VAL A 46 -20.25 -6.95 3.55
CA VAL A 46 -19.50 -5.69 3.49
C VAL A 46 -18.20 -5.86 2.72
N ILE A 47 -17.50 -6.99 2.85
CA ILE A 47 -16.31 -7.26 2.05
C ILE A 47 -16.66 -7.34 0.55
N GLN A 48 -17.77 -8.00 0.18
CA GLN A 48 -18.23 -8.04 -1.21
C GLN A 48 -18.50 -6.64 -1.76
N GLU A 49 -19.14 -5.79 -0.96
CA GLU A 49 -19.40 -4.39 -1.31
C GLU A 49 -18.09 -3.60 -1.47
N CYS A 50 -17.12 -3.74 -0.56
CA CYS A 50 -15.79 -3.11 -0.67
C CYS A 50 -15.03 -3.57 -1.92
N LEU A 51 -15.01 -4.88 -2.21
CA LEU A 51 -14.38 -5.44 -3.42
C LEU A 51 -15.08 -4.96 -4.70
N THR A 52 -16.40 -4.77 -4.65
CA THR A 52 -17.18 -4.23 -5.76
C THR A 52 -16.90 -2.74 -5.96
N ALA A 53 -16.80 -1.98 -4.87
CA ALA A 53 -16.51 -0.55 -4.85
C ALA A 53 -15.10 -0.20 -5.34
N GLY A 54 -14.14 -1.15 -5.27
CA GLY A 54 -12.81 -0.97 -5.85
C GLY A 54 -11.64 -1.37 -4.96
N MET A 55 -11.88 -1.93 -3.76
CA MET A 55 -10.83 -2.48 -2.92
C MET A 55 -10.09 -3.60 -3.67
N SER A 56 -8.77 -3.50 -3.73
CA SER A 56 -7.90 -4.40 -4.49
C SER A 56 -6.91 -5.18 -3.63
N VAL A 57 -6.64 -4.75 -2.40
CA VAL A 57 -5.78 -5.47 -1.45
C VAL A 57 -6.46 -5.43 -0.08
N ALA A 58 -6.46 -6.56 0.63
CA ALA A 58 -6.95 -6.64 2.00
C ALA A 58 -5.77 -6.64 2.98
N ARG A 59 -5.67 -5.59 3.80
CA ARG A 59 -4.67 -5.46 4.86
C ARG A 59 -5.22 -6.02 6.18
N PHE A 60 -4.38 -6.80 6.87
CA PHE A 60 -4.63 -7.39 8.18
C PHE A 60 -3.64 -6.80 9.16
N ASP A 61 -4.13 -5.96 10.07
CA ASP A 61 -3.32 -5.21 11.02
C ASP A 61 -3.18 -6.00 12.33
N PHE A 62 -2.01 -6.62 12.54
CA PHE A 62 -1.74 -7.44 13.73
C PHE A 62 -1.40 -6.60 14.97
N SER A 63 -1.38 -5.28 14.86
CA SER A 63 -1.18 -4.38 16.01
C SER A 63 -2.43 -4.25 16.89
N TRP A 64 -3.61 -4.57 16.33
CA TRP A 64 -4.90 -4.30 16.97
C TRP A 64 -5.72 -5.54 17.33
N LEU A 65 -5.59 -6.60 16.54
CA LEU A 65 -6.49 -7.76 16.57
C LEU A 65 -5.67 -9.05 16.52
N ASP A 66 -6.17 -10.10 17.15
CA ASP A 66 -5.45 -11.37 17.27
C ASP A 66 -5.57 -12.27 16.03
N ALA A 67 -4.80 -13.37 16.04
CA ALA A 67 -4.75 -14.32 14.94
C ALA A 67 -6.10 -15.05 14.69
N GLU A 68 -6.92 -15.25 15.72
CA GLU A 68 -8.23 -15.90 15.58
C GLU A 68 -9.20 -14.99 14.83
N TYR A 69 -9.25 -13.72 15.23
CA TYR A 69 -9.99 -12.68 14.55
C TYR A 69 -9.58 -12.58 13.08
N HIS A 70 -8.27 -12.51 12.81
CA HIS A 70 -7.75 -12.39 11.45
C HIS A 70 -8.01 -13.63 10.60
N GLN A 71 -8.00 -14.83 11.18
CA GLN A 71 -8.38 -16.05 10.46
C GLN A 71 -9.84 -16.01 10.02
N LYS A 72 -10.76 -15.65 10.92
CA LYS A 72 -12.19 -15.50 10.59
C LYS A 72 -12.39 -14.45 9.49
N THR A 73 -11.69 -13.33 9.57
CA THR A 73 -11.74 -12.26 8.55
C THR A 73 -11.24 -12.75 7.19
N LEU A 74 -10.16 -13.54 7.17
CA LEU A 74 -9.61 -14.11 5.95
C LEU A 74 -10.56 -15.12 5.30
N ASP A 75 -11.23 -15.96 6.09
CA ASP A 75 -12.22 -16.92 5.59
C ASP A 75 -13.41 -16.19 4.96
N ASN A 76 -13.88 -15.11 5.59
CA ASN A 76 -14.91 -14.24 5.03
C ASN A 76 -14.44 -13.56 3.73
N LEU A 77 -13.20 -13.05 3.70
CA LEU A 77 -12.61 -12.45 2.51
C LEU A 77 -12.55 -13.43 1.34
N ARG A 78 -12.11 -14.66 1.57
CA ARG A 78 -12.04 -15.70 0.54
C ARG A 78 -13.42 -16.02 -0.03
N LYS A 79 -14.44 -16.13 0.85
CA LYS A 79 -15.84 -16.32 0.42
C LYS A 79 -16.36 -15.13 -0.37
N ALA A 80 -16.13 -13.90 0.09
CA ALA A 80 -16.53 -12.68 -0.61
C ALA A 80 -15.88 -12.57 -2.00
N ALA A 81 -14.56 -12.80 -2.08
CA ALA A 81 -13.77 -12.80 -3.30
C ALA A 81 -14.28 -13.82 -4.33
N GLN A 82 -14.63 -15.03 -3.89
CA GLN A 82 -15.27 -16.05 -4.73
C GLN A 82 -16.63 -15.58 -5.26
N ASN A 83 -17.48 -15.03 -4.39
CA ASN A 83 -18.82 -14.58 -4.78
C ASN A 83 -18.78 -13.47 -5.84
N VAL A 84 -17.86 -12.51 -5.72
CA VAL A 84 -17.69 -11.41 -6.70
C VAL A 84 -16.75 -11.75 -7.84
N LYS A 85 -16.15 -12.95 -7.84
CA LYS A 85 -15.18 -13.44 -8.83
C LYS A 85 -14.00 -12.49 -9.04
N LYS A 86 -13.46 -11.93 -7.95
CA LYS A 86 -12.27 -11.07 -7.97
C LYS A 86 -11.16 -11.68 -7.12
N LEU A 87 -9.93 -11.58 -7.59
CA LEU A 87 -8.76 -11.85 -6.77
C LEU A 87 -8.57 -10.71 -5.76
N CYS A 88 -8.08 -11.04 -4.57
CA CYS A 88 -7.70 -10.05 -3.56
C CYS A 88 -6.45 -10.55 -2.83
N PRO A 89 -5.26 -9.93 -3.06
CA PRO A 89 -4.09 -10.19 -2.25
C PRO A 89 -4.30 -9.88 -0.77
N VAL A 90 -3.67 -10.70 0.06
CA VAL A 90 -3.62 -10.56 1.50
C VAL A 90 -2.30 -9.90 1.90
N MET A 91 -2.40 -8.75 2.55
CA MET A 91 -1.28 -8.01 3.12
C MET A 91 -1.29 -8.16 4.65
N LEU A 92 -0.23 -8.72 5.21
CA LEU A 92 0.00 -8.79 6.65
C LEU A 92 0.81 -7.57 7.08
N ASP A 93 0.29 -6.78 8.01
CA ASP A 93 1.00 -5.62 8.57
C ASP A 93 1.61 -5.98 9.93
N THR A 94 2.93 -5.84 10.05
CA THR A 94 3.67 -6.15 11.26
C THR A 94 3.49 -5.06 12.31
N LEU A 95 3.56 -5.40 13.59
CA LEU A 95 3.59 -4.43 14.68
C LEU A 95 4.85 -3.56 14.59
N GLY A 96 6.02 -4.20 14.47
CA GLY A 96 7.30 -3.50 14.46
C GLY A 96 7.75 -3.01 15.85
N PRO A 97 8.79 -2.15 15.91
CA PRO A 97 9.42 -1.68 17.14
C PRO A 97 8.61 -0.56 17.83
N GLU A 98 7.39 -0.85 18.30
CA GLU A 98 6.60 0.11 19.06
C GLU A 98 6.93 0.09 20.56
N ILE A 99 7.12 1.27 21.15
CA ILE A 99 7.11 1.44 22.60
C ILE A 99 5.67 1.76 23.02
N GLN A 100 5.16 1.04 24.01
CA GLN A 100 3.81 1.24 24.52
C GLN A 100 3.80 1.61 26.01
N VAL A 101 2.95 2.56 26.35
CA VAL A 101 2.55 2.87 27.72
C VAL A 101 1.30 2.07 28.03
N ASN A 102 1.35 1.26 29.09
CA ASN A 102 0.17 0.51 29.53
C ASN A 102 -0.62 1.34 30.54
N ASN A 103 -1.81 1.76 30.14
CA ASN A 103 -2.75 2.41 31.03
C ASN A 103 -3.63 1.38 31.74
N SER A 104 -3.11 0.77 32.80
CA SER A 104 -3.80 -0.27 33.58
C SER A 104 -5.12 0.21 34.21
N THR A 105 -5.30 1.52 34.38
CA THR A 105 -6.54 2.11 34.90
C THR A 105 -7.64 2.22 33.85
N GLY A 106 -7.28 2.26 32.56
CA GLY A 106 -8.17 2.55 31.43
C GLY A 106 -8.80 3.96 31.44
N GLY A 107 -8.59 4.74 32.50
CA GLY A 107 -9.14 6.07 32.68
C GLY A 107 -8.35 7.15 31.93
N PRO A 108 -8.94 8.33 31.68
CA PRO A 108 -8.24 9.43 31.05
C PRO A 108 -7.11 9.97 31.95
N ILE A 109 -5.97 10.29 31.33
CA ILE A 109 -4.83 10.94 32.01
C ILE A 109 -4.71 12.37 31.46
N GLU A 110 -4.92 13.36 32.32
CA GLU A 110 -4.82 14.78 31.96
C GLU A 110 -3.39 15.29 32.10
N MET A 111 -2.77 15.58 30.97
CA MET A 111 -1.44 16.18 30.86
C MET A 111 -1.60 17.70 30.74
N LYS A 112 -0.93 18.48 31.60
CA LYS A 112 -0.97 19.96 31.56
C LYS A 112 0.36 20.52 31.08
N ALA A 113 0.31 21.46 30.13
CA ALA A 113 1.50 22.16 29.66
C ALA A 113 2.28 22.81 30.82
N GLY A 114 3.60 22.68 30.81
CA GLY A 114 4.50 23.19 31.85
C GLY A 114 4.72 22.23 33.03
N ASN A 115 3.89 21.19 33.19
CA ASN A 115 4.12 20.17 34.21
C ASN A 115 5.26 19.22 33.81
N HIS A 116 5.75 18.47 34.79
CA HIS A 116 6.74 17.42 34.58
C HIS A 116 6.08 16.04 34.69
N VAL A 117 6.57 15.10 33.88
CA VAL A 117 6.17 13.70 33.89
C VAL A 117 7.41 12.82 33.86
N THR A 118 7.39 11.73 34.61
CA THR A 118 8.46 10.73 34.67
C THR A 118 8.06 9.52 33.84
N ILE A 119 8.87 9.17 32.85
CA ILE A 119 8.71 7.94 32.07
C ILE A 119 9.62 6.89 32.70
N THR A 120 9.05 5.75 33.06
CA THR A 120 9.75 4.72 33.85
C THR A 120 9.54 3.33 33.25
N PRO A 121 10.55 2.44 33.26
CA PRO A 121 10.34 1.04 32.90
C PRO A 121 9.69 0.21 34.00
N ASP A 122 9.48 0.79 35.20
CA ASP A 122 8.81 0.11 36.31
C ASP A 122 7.29 0.02 36.06
N VAL A 123 6.89 -1.06 35.39
CA VAL A 123 5.48 -1.37 35.09
C VAL A 123 4.63 -1.70 36.33
N SER A 124 5.21 -1.75 37.53
CA SER A 124 4.45 -1.86 38.78
C SER A 124 3.80 -0.54 39.21
N LYS A 125 4.27 0.59 38.66
CA LYS A 125 3.69 1.92 38.93
C LYS A 125 2.36 2.09 38.21
N ALA A 126 1.41 2.70 38.92
CA ALA A 126 0.16 3.11 38.30
C ALA A 126 0.41 4.32 37.37
N PRO A 127 -0.14 4.30 36.15
CA PRO A 127 -0.03 5.42 35.21
C PRO A 127 -0.82 6.63 35.73
N SER A 128 -0.20 7.81 35.70
CA SER A 128 -0.77 9.10 36.10
C SER A 128 -0.18 10.25 35.28
N ALA A 129 -0.60 11.50 35.55
CA ALA A 129 -0.05 12.68 34.90
C ALA A 129 1.43 12.92 35.26
N GLU A 130 1.90 12.34 36.38
CA GLU A 130 3.26 12.48 36.89
C GLU A 130 4.15 11.27 36.56
N ILE A 131 3.58 10.08 36.32
CA ILE A 131 4.34 8.84 36.07
C ILE A 131 3.70 8.04 34.94
N LEU A 132 4.49 7.70 33.91
CA LEU A 132 4.05 6.89 32.77
C LEU A 132 4.95 5.65 32.62
N PRO A 133 4.45 4.44 32.97
CA PRO A 133 5.19 3.20 32.84
C PRO A 133 5.25 2.69 31.40
N ILE A 134 6.43 2.31 30.93
CA ILE A 134 6.67 1.74 29.59
C ILE A 134 7.30 0.36 29.65
N LYS A 135 7.08 -0.46 28.62
CA LYS A 135 7.75 -1.76 28.46
C LYS A 135 9.07 -1.66 27.69
N PHE A 136 9.93 -0.71 28.07
CA PHE A 136 11.24 -0.51 27.44
C PHE A 136 12.25 0.12 28.42
N ALA A 137 13.16 -0.70 28.95
CA ALA A 137 14.14 -0.27 29.96
C ALA A 137 15.26 0.62 29.41
N ASP A 138 15.55 0.52 28.11
CA ASP A 138 16.68 1.22 27.51
C ASP A 138 16.35 2.63 27.03
N LEU A 139 15.14 3.16 27.32
CA LEU A 139 14.76 4.51 26.90
C LEU A 139 15.73 5.57 27.41
N ALA A 140 16.10 5.51 28.70
CA ALA A 140 17.03 6.48 29.31
C ALA A 140 18.45 6.44 28.70
N LYS A 141 18.81 5.37 28.00
CA LYS A 141 20.08 5.24 27.25
C LYS A 141 19.97 5.77 25.82
N ALA A 142 18.77 5.74 25.25
CA ALA A 142 18.51 6.16 23.88
C ALA A 142 18.36 7.69 23.76
N VAL A 143 17.78 8.33 24.77
CA VAL A 143 17.45 9.77 24.73
C VAL A 143 18.51 10.65 25.41
N LYS A 144 18.58 11.90 24.98
CA LYS A 144 19.36 12.98 25.59
C LYS A 144 18.47 14.19 25.91
N LYS A 145 18.97 15.07 26.78
CA LYS A 145 18.31 16.33 27.09
C LYS A 145 17.99 17.13 25.81
N GLY A 146 16.75 17.60 25.70
CA GLY A 146 16.23 18.33 24.55
C GLY A 146 15.58 17.47 23.47
N ASP A 147 15.68 16.13 23.55
CA ASP A 147 14.96 15.26 22.62
C ASP A 147 13.44 15.41 22.80
N THR A 148 12.72 15.26 21.69
CA THR A 148 11.26 15.42 21.64
C THR A 148 10.60 14.05 21.58
N LEU A 149 9.65 13.84 22.47
CA LEU A 149 8.90 12.61 22.60
C LEU A 149 7.44 12.91 22.34
N PHE A 150 6.80 11.99 21.65
CA PHE A 150 5.41 12.08 21.27
C PHE A 150 4.67 10.89 21.86
N MET A 151 3.52 11.14 22.47
CA MET A 151 2.68 10.09 23.03
C MET A 151 1.21 10.37 22.74
N GLY A 152 0.50 9.32 22.34
CA GLY A 152 -0.93 9.36 22.13
C GLY A 152 -1.33 8.96 20.72
N GLN A 153 -2.59 9.20 20.40
CA GLN A 153 -3.16 8.79 19.13
C GLN A 153 -2.92 9.90 18.10
N TYR A 154 -1.67 10.09 17.66
CA TYR A 154 -1.41 11.01 16.55
C TYR A 154 -2.31 10.65 15.37
N LEU A 155 -2.93 11.65 14.76
CA LEU A 155 -3.70 11.54 13.51
C LEU A 155 -4.97 10.68 13.53
N PHE A 156 -5.52 10.35 14.70
CA PHE A 156 -6.83 9.69 14.72
C PHE A 156 -8.02 10.65 14.63
N THR A 157 -7.83 11.95 14.93
CA THR A 157 -8.93 12.93 15.00
C THR A 157 -8.60 14.31 14.46
N GLY A 158 -7.34 14.59 14.09
CA GLY A 158 -6.89 15.97 13.85
C GLY A 158 -7.01 16.88 15.08
N SER A 159 -7.25 16.31 16.27
CA SER A 159 -7.36 17.03 17.54
C SER A 159 -6.08 16.87 18.35
N GLU A 160 -5.40 17.99 18.63
CA GLU A 160 -4.23 18.02 19.53
C GLU A 160 -4.58 17.67 20.99
N THR A 161 -5.87 17.57 21.31
CA THR A 161 -6.33 17.30 22.68
C THR A 161 -6.13 15.87 23.14
N THR A 162 -5.74 14.93 22.25
CA THR A 162 -5.55 13.51 22.57
C THR A 162 -4.12 13.02 22.38
N SER A 163 -3.18 13.95 22.22
CA SER A 163 -1.77 13.68 21.98
C SER A 163 -0.89 14.66 22.76
N VAL A 164 0.17 14.18 23.39
CA VAL A 164 1.07 15.00 24.19
C VAL A 164 2.48 14.99 23.61
N TRP A 165 3.04 16.19 23.51
CA TRP A 165 4.44 16.44 23.21
C TRP A 165 5.20 16.64 24.52
N LEU A 166 6.32 15.94 24.63
CA LEU A 166 7.20 15.92 25.79
C LEU A 166 8.61 16.32 25.34
N GLU A 167 9.33 17.03 26.19
CA GLU A 167 10.75 17.36 25.98
C GLU A 167 11.59 16.78 27.11
N VAL A 168 12.65 16.03 26.80
CA VAL A 168 13.52 15.45 27.83
C VAL A 168 14.26 16.56 28.56
N VAL A 169 14.07 16.62 29.88
CA VAL A 169 14.80 17.54 30.76
C VAL A 169 16.09 16.90 31.23
N GLU A 170 16.01 15.64 31.68
CA GLU A 170 17.15 14.85 32.16
C GLU A 170 16.78 13.36 32.25
N THR A 171 17.80 12.51 32.43
CA THR A 171 17.64 11.11 32.77
C THR A 171 18.17 10.87 34.19
N SER A 172 17.44 10.07 34.97
CA SER A 172 17.78 9.75 36.36
C SER A 172 17.68 8.25 36.59
N GLY A 173 18.82 7.57 36.54
CA GLY A 173 18.86 6.11 36.48
C GLY A 173 18.20 5.61 35.19
N GLU A 174 17.16 4.79 35.33
CA GLU A 174 16.37 4.28 34.20
C GLU A 174 15.15 5.17 33.86
N ASN A 175 14.92 6.23 34.63
CA ASN A 175 13.80 7.14 34.43
C ASN A 175 14.17 8.30 33.50
N VAL A 176 13.20 8.73 32.70
CA VAL A 176 13.31 9.92 31.83
C VAL A 176 12.34 10.98 32.33
N ASN A 177 12.88 12.10 32.81
CA ASN A 177 12.09 13.23 33.28
C ASN A 177 11.82 14.17 32.11
N CYS A 178 10.54 14.39 31.81
CA CYS A 178 10.11 15.19 30.67
C CYS A 178 9.27 16.39 31.09
N LEU A 179 9.37 17.47 30.32
CA LEU A 179 8.50 18.64 30.38
C LEU A 179 7.34 18.45 29.40
N VAL A 180 6.10 18.65 29.87
CA VAL A 180 4.90 18.60 29.04
C VAL A 180 4.77 19.90 28.24
N LYS A 181 4.73 19.80 26.90
CA LYS A 181 4.74 20.97 26.00
C LYS A 181 3.34 21.46 25.63
N ASN A 182 2.33 20.60 25.65
CA ASN A 182 0.93 20.96 25.39
C ASN A 182 -0.03 20.26 26.37
N THR A 183 -1.22 20.84 26.54
CA THR A 183 -2.27 20.25 27.37
C THR A 183 -3.07 19.24 26.54
N ALA A 184 -3.20 18.01 27.03
CA ALA A 184 -3.92 16.94 26.35
C ALA A 184 -4.48 15.92 27.35
N THR A 185 -5.48 15.14 26.91
CA THR A 185 -6.05 14.03 27.66
C THR A 185 -5.74 12.73 26.92
N LEU A 186 -4.88 11.91 27.50
CA LEU A 186 -4.59 10.58 26.98
C LEU A 186 -5.73 9.64 27.38
N ALA A 187 -6.45 9.08 26.41
CA ALA A 187 -7.60 8.21 26.64
C ALA A 187 -7.43 6.83 26.01
N GLY A 188 -7.73 5.79 26.78
CA GLY A 188 -7.62 4.40 26.36
C GLY A 188 -6.61 3.59 27.16
N PRO A 189 -6.57 2.27 26.94
CA PRO A 189 -5.75 1.34 27.72
C PRO A 189 -4.28 1.28 27.27
N ILE A 190 -3.97 1.73 26.05
CA ILE A 190 -2.63 1.67 25.46
C ILE A 190 -2.36 2.98 24.73
N PHE A 191 -1.17 3.55 24.96
CA PHE A 191 -0.66 4.68 24.18
C PHE A 191 0.63 4.27 23.49
N THR A 192 0.73 4.53 22.20
CA THR A 192 1.99 4.39 21.46
C THR A 192 2.88 5.58 21.78
N PHE A 193 4.16 5.28 21.90
CA PHE A 193 5.20 6.19 22.31
C PHE A 193 6.28 6.26 21.24
N HIS A 194 6.55 7.46 20.76
CA HIS A 194 7.52 7.72 19.70
C HIS A 194 8.56 8.72 20.17
N VAL A 195 9.82 8.48 19.82
CA VAL A 195 10.92 9.40 20.12
C VAL A 195 11.41 9.96 18.79
N SER A 196 11.26 11.27 18.61
CA SER A 196 11.55 11.93 17.34
C SER A 196 13.05 11.93 17.06
N GLN A 197 13.45 11.47 15.87
CA GLN A 197 14.85 11.48 15.39
C GLN A 197 15.86 10.75 16.29
N VAL A 198 15.41 9.71 17.00
CA VAL A 198 16.25 8.90 17.89
C VAL A 198 16.19 7.44 17.47
N HIS A 199 17.35 6.81 17.38
CA HIS A 199 17.46 5.37 17.16
C HIS A 199 17.01 4.60 18.41
N ILE A 200 15.91 3.86 18.28
CA ILE A 200 15.42 2.94 19.31
C ILE A 200 15.98 1.55 19.02
N ASN A 201 16.77 1.01 19.96
CA ASN A 201 17.38 -0.31 19.84
C ASN A 201 16.39 -1.46 20.13
N LEU A 202 15.31 -1.50 19.36
CA LEU A 202 14.38 -2.61 19.28
C LEU A 202 14.53 -3.29 17.91
N PRO A 203 14.37 -4.63 17.82
CA PRO A 203 14.40 -5.31 16.54
C PRO A 203 13.23 -4.87 15.67
N THR A 204 13.47 -4.73 14.37
CA THR A 204 12.43 -4.34 13.41
C THR A 204 11.33 -5.40 13.30
N LEU A 205 11.70 -6.68 13.43
CA LEU A 205 10.77 -7.78 13.64
C LEU A 205 10.72 -8.16 15.12
N SER A 206 9.59 -7.88 15.77
CA SER A 206 9.37 -8.37 17.14
C SER A 206 9.23 -9.90 17.15
N GLU A 207 9.39 -10.51 18.32
CA GLU A 207 9.12 -11.96 18.47
C GLU A 207 7.67 -12.31 18.16
N TYR A 208 6.74 -11.38 18.42
CA TYR A 208 5.34 -11.52 18.01
C TYR A 208 5.19 -11.52 16.48
N ASP A 209 5.88 -10.62 15.77
CA ASP A 209 5.84 -10.58 14.30
C ASP A 209 6.37 -11.90 13.70
N LYS A 210 7.51 -12.39 14.20
CA LYS A 210 8.08 -13.68 13.79
C LYS A 210 7.11 -14.83 14.04
N GLN A 211 6.44 -14.85 15.20
CA GLN A 211 5.44 -15.85 15.53
C GLN A 211 4.24 -15.78 14.59
N VAL A 212 3.69 -14.60 14.33
CA VAL A 212 2.53 -14.41 13.45
C VAL A 212 2.88 -14.82 12.01
N ILE A 213 4.03 -14.40 11.49
CA ILE A 213 4.48 -14.75 10.13
C ILE A 213 4.65 -16.28 10.00
N SER A 214 5.32 -16.92 10.96
CA SER A 214 5.58 -18.36 10.92
C SER A 214 4.33 -19.22 11.11
N THR A 215 3.35 -18.76 11.89
CA THR A 215 2.15 -19.55 12.22
C THR A 215 0.95 -19.20 11.33
N TRP A 216 0.56 -17.94 11.28
CA TRP A 216 -0.60 -17.47 10.53
C TRP A 216 -0.23 -17.14 9.09
N GLY A 217 0.90 -16.45 8.87
CA GLY A 217 1.37 -16.05 7.55
C GLY A 217 1.66 -17.24 6.64
N SER A 218 2.46 -18.19 7.13
CA SER A 218 2.85 -19.40 6.40
C SER A 218 1.65 -20.25 6.02
N ARG A 219 0.78 -20.55 7.01
CA ARG A 219 -0.46 -21.33 6.81
C ARG A 219 -1.38 -20.71 5.75
N ASN A 220 -1.46 -19.38 5.70
CA ASN A 220 -2.40 -18.68 4.84
C ASN A 220 -1.81 -18.21 3.50
N SER A 221 -0.52 -18.45 3.26
CA SER A 221 0.20 -18.03 2.05
C SER A 221 0.01 -16.54 1.76
N VAL A 222 0.38 -15.70 2.74
CA VAL A 222 0.29 -14.24 2.63
C VAL A 222 1.04 -13.73 1.39
N ASP A 223 0.41 -12.81 0.67
CA ASP A 223 0.94 -12.32 -0.61
C ASP A 223 1.99 -11.23 -0.39
N ILE A 224 1.76 -10.37 0.61
CA ILE A 224 2.57 -9.19 0.92
C ILE A 224 2.74 -9.08 2.43
N ILE A 225 3.94 -8.73 2.90
CA ILE A 225 4.19 -8.23 4.25
C ILE A 225 4.51 -6.74 4.18
N SER A 226 3.76 -5.97 4.94
CA SER A 226 3.98 -4.55 5.19
C SER A 226 4.88 -4.43 6.43
N LEU A 227 6.15 -4.07 6.23
CA LEU A 227 7.20 -4.06 7.25
C LEU A 227 7.26 -2.69 7.94
N SER A 228 6.78 -2.65 9.18
CA SER A 228 6.71 -1.44 10.02
C SER A 228 8.07 -0.96 10.50
N HIS A 229 8.22 0.36 10.54
CA HIS A 229 9.41 1.11 10.90
C HIS A 229 10.69 0.56 10.23
N THR A 230 10.66 0.38 8.91
CA THR A 230 11.86 -0.03 8.17
C THR A 230 12.90 1.09 8.22
N ARG A 231 14.08 0.81 8.77
CA ARG A 231 15.16 1.80 8.99
C ARG A 231 16.33 1.64 8.03
N SER A 232 16.53 0.44 7.50
CA SER A 232 17.68 0.11 6.66
C SER A 232 17.35 -0.98 5.64
N ALA A 233 18.22 -1.12 4.65
CA ALA A 233 18.18 -2.26 3.73
C ALA A 233 18.30 -3.61 4.45
N GLU A 234 18.98 -3.66 5.60
CA GLU A 234 19.21 -4.90 6.34
C GLU A 234 17.92 -5.42 6.98
N ASP A 235 17.03 -4.55 7.44
CA ASP A 235 15.71 -4.95 7.95
C ASP A 235 14.91 -5.75 6.91
N VAL A 236 14.97 -5.30 5.65
CA VAL A 236 14.32 -5.97 4.52
C VAL A 236 14.99 -7.32 4.23
N ARG A 237 16.32 -7.39 4.30
CA ARG A 237 17.07 -8.64 4.09
C ARG A 237 16.82 -9.65 5.21
N GLU A 238 16.74 -9.21 6.46
CA GLU A 238 16.41 -10.05 7.61
C GLU A 238 15.03 -10.67 7.43
N LEU A 239 14.01 -9.86 7.10
CA LEU A 239 12.68 -10.40 6.82
C LEU A 239 12.70 -11.35 5.61
N LYS A 240 13.42 -11.02 4.54
CA LYS A 240 13.52 -11.90 3.36
C LYS A 240 14.13 -13.26 3.72
N ALA A 241 15.20 -13.28 4.54
CA ALA A 241 15.81 -14.52 5.04
C ALA A 241 14.87 -15.28 5.98
N PHE A 242 14.13 -14.58 6.82
CA PHE A 242 13.12 -15.18 7.70
C PHE A 242 11.99 -15.85 6.89
N LEU A 243 11.47 -15.20 5.85
CA LEU A 243 10.45 -15.77 4.97
C LEU A 243 10.94 -17.00 4.21
N GLN A 244 12.17 -16.98 3.74
CA GLN A 244 12.79 -18.13 3.08
C GLN A 244 12.90 -19.34 4.01
N SER A 245 13.25 -19.14 5.29
CA SER A 245 13.33 -20.23 6.27
C SER A 245 11.97 -20.79 6.70
N HIS A 246 10.86 -20.12 6.37
CA HIS A 246 9.48 -20.51 6.75
C HIS A 246 8.57 -20.83 5.54
N ASP A 247 9.17 -21.22 4.41
CA ASP A 247 8.48 -21.62 3.17
C ASP A 247 7.60 -20.54 2.53
N LEU A 248 7.94 -19.27 2.74
CA LEU A 248 7.31 -18.08 2.14
C LEU A 248 8.22 -17.30 1.17
N PRO A 249 9.02 -17.95 0.30
CA PRO A 249 10.00 -17.25 -0.54
C PRO A 249 9.37 -16.31 -1.58
N ASP A 250 8.09 -16.50 -1.90
CA ASP A 250 7.34 -15.70 -2.88
C ASP A 250 6.64 -14.49 -2.27
N THR A 251 6.59 -14.35 -0.93
CA THR A 251 5.89 -13.23 -0.26
C THR A 251 6.68 -11.93 -0.48
N GLN A 252 5.99 -10.90 -0.97
CA GLN A 252 6.60 -9.59 -1.23
C GLN A 252 6.76 -8.79 0.05
N ILE A 253 7.80 -7.95 0.13
CA ILE A 253 8.05 -7.05 1.27
C ILE A 253 7.81 -5.61 0.84
N TYR A 254 6.85 -4.95 1.48
CA TYR A 254 6.56 -3.53 1.30
C TYR A 254 7.09 -2.80 2.53
N ALA A 255 8.17 -2.04 2.37
CA ALA A 255 8.79 -1.32 3.47
C ALA A 255 7.99 -0.06 3.81
N LYS A 256 7.59 0.11 5.07
CA LYS A 256 6.95 1.33 5.57
C LYS A 256 8.03 2.30 6.04
N ILE A 257 8.03 3.50 5.45
CA ILE A 257 8.96 4.58 5.83
C ILE A 257 8.26 5.49 6.83
N GLU A 258 8.68 5.40 8.09
CA GLU A 258 7.96 5.92 9.27
C GLU A 258 8.81 6.79 10.18
N ASN A 259 10.12 6.85 9.94
CA ASN A 259 11.05 7.64 10.74
C ASN A 259 12.18 8.22 9.87
N SER A 260 12.98 9.07 10.50
CA SER A 260 14.16 9.72 9.93
C SER A 260 15.20 8.73 9.40
N GLU A 261 15.47 7.63 10.11
CA GLU A 261 16.42 6.60 9.64
C GLU A 261 15.99 5.97 8.31
N GLY A 262 14.70 5.61 8.19
CA GLY A 262 14.15 5.07 6.93
C GLY A 262 14.16 6.09 5.80
N LEU A 263 14.09 7.39 6.12
CA LEU A 263 14.22 8.47 5.15
C LEU A 263 15.67 8.64 4.68
N ASP A 264 16.63 8.61 5.60
CA ASP A 264 18.07 8.71 5.30
C ASP A 264 18.56 7.53 4.46
N HIS A 265 18.06 6.32 4.74
CA HIS A 265 18.39 5.08 4.03
C HIS A 265 17.39 4.72 2.92
N PHE A 266 16.56 5.66 2.47
CA PHE A 266 15.47 5.36 1.55
C PHE A 266 15.93 4.64 0.27
N ASP A 267 17.05 5.08 -0.33
CA ASP A 267 17.54 4.52 -1.60
C ASP A 267 18.00 3.06 -1.48
N GLU A 268 18.62 2.70 -0.36
CA GLU A 268 19.04 1.31 -0.12
C GLU A 268 17.84 0.41 0.23
N ILE A 269 16.87 0.93 1.00
CA ILE A 269 15.62 0.23 1.30
C ILE A 269 14.84 -0.02 0.00
N LEU A 270 14.70 1.02 -0.83
CA LEU A 270 14.03 0.95 -2.11
C LEU A 270 14.67 -0.12 -3.01
N LYS A 271 15.99 -0.31 -2.95
CA LYS A 271 16.68 -1.34 -3.75
C LYS A 271 16.31 -2.77 -3.33
N GLU A 272 16.14 -3.03 -2.03
CA GLU A 272 15.88 -4.37 -1.49
C GLU A 272 14.38 -4.74 -1.41
N ALA A 273 13.51 -3.76 -1.14
CA ALA A 273 12.07 -3.96 -0.96
C ALA A 273 11.35 -4.20 -2.29
N ASP A 274 10.20 -4.88 -2.26
CA ASP A 274 9.36 -5.10 -3.45
C ASP A 274 8.41 -3.93 -3.71
N GLY A 275 8.10 -3.15 -2.68
CA GLY A 275 7.30 -1.92 -2.73
C GLY A 275 7.55 -1.03 -1.51
N ILE A 276 6.97 0.16 -1.53
CA ILE A 276 7.11 1.15 -0.45
C ILE A 276 5.72 1.60 0.02
N ILE A 277 5.56 1.75 1.33
CA ILE A 277 4.41 2.42 1.93
C ILE A 277 4.90 3.70 2.59
N ILE A 278 4.33 4.83 2.16
CA ILE A 278 4.64 6.16 2.68
C ILE A 278 3.69 6.43 3.83
N SER A 279 4.18 6.19 5.05
CA SER A 279 3.46 6.42 6.31
C SER A 279 3.66 7.86 6.79
N ARG A 280 2.90 8.77 6.18
CA ARG A 280 2.99 10.22 6.47
C ARG A 280 2.65 10.57 7.91
N GLY A 281 1.92 9.68 8.58
CA GLY A 281 1.50 9.94 9.93
C GLY A 281 2.62 9.83 10.94
N ASP A 282 3.28 8.68 10.96
CA ASP A 282 4.41 8.42 11.86
C ASP A 282 5.61 9.29 11.48
N LEU A 283 5.90 9.41 10.18
CA LEU A 283 6.99 10.25 9.70
C LEU A 283 6.76 11.74 9.99
N GLY A 284 5.51 12.18 10.09
CA GLY A 284 5.15 13.55 10.48
C GLY A 284 5.54 13.90 11.92
N ILE A 285 5.90 12.92 12.74
CA ILE A 285 6.44 13.13 14.09
C ILE A 285 7.94 13.45 14.03
N ASP A 286 8.66 12.90 13.04
CA ASP A 286 10.10 13.12 12.84
C ASP A 286 10.40 14.37 12.00
N LEU A 287 9.46 14.78 11.16
CA LEU A 287 9.63 15.89 10.22
C LEU A 287 8.75 17.10 10.57
N PRO A 288 9.24 18.34 10.35
CA PRO A 288 8.39 19.51 10.31
C PRO A 288 7.24 19.32 9.30
N PRO A 289 6.00 19.77 9.61
CA PRO A 289 4.84 19.59 8.72
C PRO A 289 5.06 20.10 7.30
N GLU A 290 5.79 21.20 7.16
CA GLU A 290 6.15 21.81 5.87
C GLU A 290 7.12 20.95 5.05
N ASN A 291 7.77 19.93 5.61
CA ASN A 291 8.71 19.07 4.89
C ASN A 291 8.10 17.74 4.42
N VAL A 292 6.95 17.33 4.98
CA VAL A 292 6.32 16.02 4.69
C VAL A 292 6.00 15.88 3.19
N PHE A 293 5.57 16.95 2.53
CA PHE A 293 5.24 16.91 1.11
C PHE A 293 6.46 16.63 0.22
N MET A 294 7.65 17.11 0.62
CA MET A 294 8.88 16.92 -0.15
C MET A 294 9.28 15.45 -0.15
N PHE A 295 9.19 14.78 1.01
CA PHE A 295 9.42 13.35 1.12
C PHE A 295 8.45 12.56 0.22
N GLN A 296 7.14 12.79 0.36
CA GLN A 296 6.14 12.06 -0.44
C GLN A 296 6.43 12.16 -1.93
N LYS A 297 6.63 13.38 -2.46
CA LYS A 297 6.89 13.59 -3.88
C LYS A 297 8.18 12.92 -4.35
N THR A 298 9.24 13.02 -3.55
CA THR A 298 10.55 12.45 -3.89
C THR A 298 10.51 10.92 -3.85
N ALA A 299 9.91 10.33 -2.82
CA ALA A 299 9.77 8.89 -2.66
C ALA A 299 8.94 8.29 -3.80
N ILE A 300 7.76 8.85 -4.09
CA ILE A 300 6.92 8.40 -5.21
C ILE A 300 7.69 8.49 -6.54
N HIS A 301 8.40 9.60 -6.76
CA HIS A 301 9.19 9.76 -7.98
C HIS A 301 10.24 8.66 -8.14
N LYS A 302 11.03 8.38 -7.10
CA LYS A 302 12.05 7.33 -7.09
C LYS A 302 11.44 5.94 -7.29
N CYS A 303 10.35 5.61 -6.60
CA CYS A 303 9.63 4.34 -6.79
C CYS A 303 9.15 4.16 -8.24
N ASN A 304 8.60 5.21 -8.86
CA ASN A 304 8.14 5.19 -10.24
C ASN A 304 9.29 4.95 -11.23
N LEU A 305 10.45 5.55 -10.99
CA LEU A 305 11.65 5.36 -11.82
C LEU A 305 12.20 3.94 -11.74
N GLU A 306 12.14 3.32 -10.56
CA GLU A 306 12.55 1.93 -10.34
C GLU A 306 11.46 0.90 -10.72
N GLY A 307 10.22 1.34 -10.94
CA GLY A 307 9.09 0.47 -11.24
C GLY A 307 8.63 -0.38 -10.05
N LYS A 308 8.84 0.12 -8.83
CA LYS A 308 8.40 -0.51 -7.58
C LYS A 308 7.10 0.14 -7.09
N PRO A 309 6.07 -0.64 -6.73
CA PRO A 309 4.81 -0.09 -6.24
C PRO A 309 5.01 0.81 -5.03
N VAL A 310 4.33 1.96 -5.03
CA VAL A 310 4.32 2.89 -3.89
C VAL A 310 2.88 3.17 -3.45
N ILE A 311 2.64 3.13 -2.15
CA ILE A 311 1.30 3.30 -1.56
C ILE A 311 1.36 4.44 -0.55
N VAL A 312 0.35 5.31 -0.58
CA VAL A 312 0.21 6.44 0.35
C VAL A 312 -0.92 6.14 1.35
N THR A 313 -0.70 6.39 2.63
CA THR A 313 -1.70 6.23 3.70
C THR A 313 -2.16 7.58 4.29
N ARG A 314 -3.17 7.55 5.16
CA ARG A 314 -3.69 8.68 5.96
C ARG A 314 -4.22 9.84 5.10
N VAL A 315 -5.11 9.56 4.15
CA VAL A 315 -5.59 10.55 3.17
C VAL A 315 -7.00 11.09 3.43
N VAL A 316 -7.85 10.33 4.13
CA VAL A 316 -9.28 10.67 4.36
C VAL A 316 -9.74 10.32 5.78
N ASP A 317 -8.92 10.61 6.79
CA ASP A 317 -9.18 10.25 8.18
C ASP A 317 -10.56 10.73 8.71
N SER A 318 -11.08 11.86 8.22
CA SER A 318 -12.41 12.34 8.61
C SER A 318 -13.54 11.38 8.22
N MET A 319 -13.32 10.49 7.24
CA MET A 319 -14.29 9.49 6.80
C MET A 319 -14.45 8.32 7.76
N ILE A 320 -13.67 8.25 8.85
CA ILE A 320 -13.93 7.30 9.94
C ILE A 320 -15.34 7.52 10.50
N ASP A 321 -15.71 8.78 10.75
CA ASP A 321 -16.98 9.16 11.36
C ASP A 321 -17.94 9.88 10.40
N ASN A 322 -17.45 10.31 9.23
CA ASN A 322 -18.24 11.10 8.27
C ASN A 322 -18.40 10.39 6.92
N LEU A 323 -19.55 10.59 6.28
CA LEU A 323 -19.82 10.05 4.93
C LEU A 323 -19.04 10.72 3.80
N ARG A 324 -18.39 11.86 4.06
CA ARG A 324 -17.66 12.63 3.05
C ARG A 324 -16.33 13.12 3.62
N PRO A 325 -15.26 13.12 2.80
CA PRO A 325 -14.01 13.73 3.20
C PRO A 325 -14.12 15.26 3.16
N THR A 326 -13.19 15.92 3.83
CA THR A 326 -12.96 17.35 3.70
C THR A 326 -12.42 17.69 2.30
N ARG A 327 -12.44 18.98 1.96
CA ARG A 327 -11.88 19.47 0.68
C ARG A 327 -10.37 19.25 0.60
N ALA A 328 -9.67 19.37 1.73
CA ALA A 328 -8.23 19.17 1.82
C ALA A 328 -7.88 17.70 1.58
N GLU A 329 -8.57 16.78 2.25
CA GLU A 329 -8.39 15.32 2.07
C GLU A 329 -8.70 14.87 0.64
N ALA A 330 -9.80 15.36 0.03
CA ALA A 330 -10.11 15.02 -1.37
C ALA A 330 -9.01 15.51 -2.34
N THR A 331 -8.44 16.69 -2.07
CA THR A 331 -7.33 17.25 -2.87
C THR A 331 -6.02 16.49 -2.63
N ASP A 332 -5.79 16.01 -1.41
CA ASP A 332 -4.64 15.20 -1.03
C ASP A 332 -4.63 13.84 -1.77
N VAL A 333 -5.76 13.14 -1.80
CA VAL A 333 -5.93 11.92 -2.62
C VAL A 333 -5.62 12.19 -4.09
N ALA A 334 -6.20 13.25 -4.66
CA ALA A 334 -5.97 13.60 -6.06
C ALA A 334 -4.50 13.90 -6.35
N ASN A 335 -3.83 14.65 -5.48
CA ASN A 335 -2.41 14.98 -5.63
C ASN A 335 -1.50 13.75 -5.51
N ALA A 336 -1.79 12.81 -4.61
CA ALA A 336 -1.05 11.55 -4.53
C ALA A 336 -1.12 10.75 -5.85
N VAL A 337 -2.29 10.74 -6.51
CA VAL A 337 -2.46 10.13 -7.84
C VAL A 337 -1.68 10.88 -8.92
N LEU A 338 -1.68 12.21 -8.90
CA LEU A 338 -0.92 13.04 -9.86
C LEU A 338 0.60 12.96 -9.67
N ASP A 339 1.05 12.75 -8.42
CA ASP A 339 2.44 12.43 -8.11
C ASP A 339 2.83 11.05 -8.66
N GLY A 340 1.83 10.17 -8.83
CA GLY A 340 1.96 8.88 -9.48
C GLY A 340 2.03 7.73 -8.50
N THR A 341 1.30 7.80 -7.37
CA THR A 341 1.15 6.66 -6.46
C THR A 341 0.53 5.44 -7.15
N ASP A 342 0.91 4.23 -6.74
CA ASP A 342 0.28 3.01 -7.21
C ASP A 342 -1.03 2.72 -6.48
N GLY A 343 -1.11 3.11 -5.21
CA GLY A 343 -2.29 2.89 -4.40
C GLY A 343 -2.47 3.87 -3.24
N ILE A 344 -3.67 3.81 -2.69
CA ILE A 344 -4.08 4.50 -1.47
C ILE A 344 -4.44 3.45 -0.42
N LEU A 345 -3.91 3.59 0.79
CA LEU A 345 -4.21 2.72 1.92
C LEU A 345 -5.24 3.39 2.84
N LEU A 346 -6.41 2.75 2.95
CA LEU A 346 -7.44 3.05 3.92
C LEU A 346 -7.19 2.21 5.17
N GLY A 347 -6.82 2.89 6.24
CA GLY A 347 -6.48 2.29 7.52
C GLY A 347 -7.72 2.21 8.40
N ALA A 348 -7.86 3.22 9.25
CA ALA A 348 -8.95 3.33 10.21
C ALA A 348 -10.33 3.40 9.55
N GLU A 349 -10.42 4.00 8.37
CA GLU A 349 -11.65 4.27 7.62
C GLU A 349 -12.37 2.97 7.27
N THR A 350 -11.62 1.91 6.93
CA THR A 350 -12.20 0.59 6.66
C THR A 350 -12.09 -0.36 7.84
N LEU A 351 -11.11 -0.19 8.74
CA LEU A 351 -10.94 -1.04 9.91
C LEU A 351 -12.10 -0.87 10.91
N ARG A 352 -12.34 0.38 11.34
CA ARG A 352 -13.29 0.72 12.41
C ARG A 352 -14.27 1.84 12.04
N GLY A 353 -14.12 2.44 10.86
CA GLY A 353 -14.98 3.51 10.39
C GLY A 353 -16.43 3.08 10.21
N LEU A 354 -17.34 4.05 10.33
CA LEU A 354 -18.78 3.84 10.20
C LEU A 354 -19.21 3.52 8.76
N TYR A 355 -18.40 3.93 7.78
CA TYR A 355 -18.75 3.90 6.35
C TYR A 355 -17.64 3.30 5.47
N PRO A 356 -17.23 2.03 5.69
CA PRO A 356 -16.09 1.42 5.00
C PRO A 356 -16.28 1.36 3.46
N VAL A 357 -17.50 1.04 3.00
CA VAL A 357 -17.83 0.94 1.58
C VAL A 357 -17.81 2.32 0.91
N ASP A 358 -18.38 3.35 1.57
CA ASP A 358 -18.39 4.72 1.07
C ASP A 358 -16.99 5.33 1.02
N ALA A 359 -16.11 5.00 1.97
CA ALA A 359 -14.71 5.40 1.95
C ALA A 359 -13.99 4.84 0.72
N VAL A 360 -14.08 3.53 0.47
CA VAL A 360 -13.52 2.88 -0.73
C VAL A 360 -14.08 3.50 -2.02
N SER A 361 -15.41 3.64 -2.10
CA SER A 361 -16.10 4.18 -3.27
C SER A 361 -15.73 5.64 -3.55
N THR A 362 -15.63 6.47 -2.50
CA THR A 362 -15.31 7.90 -2.63
C THR A 362 -13.86 8.11 -3.03
N VAL A 363 -12.90 7.43 -2.40
CA VAL A 363 -11.50 7.48 -2.80
C VAL A 363 -11.31 6.96 -4.22
N GLY A 364 -11.97 5.85 -4.59
CA GLY A 364 -11.93 5.32 -5.95
C GLY A 364 -12.43 6.30 -7.01
N ARG A 365 -13.49 7.07 -6.71
CA ARG A 365 -13.98 8.14 -7.59
C ARG A 365 -12.97 9.27 -7.72
N ILE A 366 -12.37 9.72 -6.62
CA ILE A 366 -11.35 10.79 -6.66
C ILE A 366 -10.13 10.34 -7.50
N CYS A 367 -9.65 9.12 -7.29
CA CYS A 367 -8.56 8.56 -8.09
C CYS A 367 -8.92 8.50 -9.58
N ALA A 368 -10.12 8.02 -9.90
CA ALA A 368 -10.59 7.94 -11.28
C ALA A 368 -10.68 9.30 -11.97
N GLU A 369 -11.05 10.37 -11.25
CA GLU A 369 -11.07 11.73 -11.78
C GLU A 369 -9.66 12.30 -11.95
N ALA A 370 -8.78 12.14 -10.95
CA ALA A 370 -7.38 12.58 -11.04
C ALA A 370 -6.62 11.92 -12.21
N GLU A 371 -6.91 10.65 -12.49
CA GLU A 371 -6.35 9.92 -13.64
C GLU A 371 -6.69 10.54 -14.99
N THR A 372 -7.82 11.26 -15.12
CA THR A 372 -8.23 11.88 -16.40
C THR A 372 -7.30 13.00 -16.84
N VAL A 373 -6.63 13.64 -15.89
CA VAL A 373 -5.69 14.74 -16.12
C VAL A 373 -4.24 14.34 -15.82
N TYR A 374 -3.95 13.05 -15.61
CA TYR A 374 -2.59 12.60 -15.34
C TYR A 374 -1.68 12.83 -16.57
N ASN A 375 -0.54 13.52 -16.39
CA ASN A 375 0.39 13.79 -17.50
C ASN A 375 1.25 12.56 -17.85
N GLN A 376 0.59 11.57 -18.46
CA GLN A 376 1.20 10.33 -18.87
C GLN A 376 2.38 10.51 -19.85
N PRO A 377 2.31 11.35 -20.89
CA PRO A 377 3.43 11.53 -21.82
C PRO A 377 4.70 12.06 -21.16
N LEU A 378 4.56 12.97 -20.17
CA LEU A 378 5.70 13.46 -19.40
C LEU A 378 6.32 12.35 -18.55
N GLN A 379 5.49 11.54 -17.90
CA GLN A 379 5.95 10.46 -17.03
C GLN A 379 6.64 9.35 -17.82
N PHE A 380 6.09 8.97 -18.98
CA PHE A 380 6.73 8.05 -19.91
C PHE A 380 8.14 8.53 -20.31
N LYS A 381 8.29 9.81 -20.67
CA LYS A 381 9.60 10.39 -21.02
C LYS A 381 10.58 10.38 -19.86
N LYS A 382 10.14 10.70 -18.64
CA LYS A 382 10.99 10.68 -17.44
C LYS A 382 11.56 9.28 -17.20
N VAL A 383 10.71 8.24 -17.29
CA VAL A 383 11.15 6.85 -17.12
C VAL A 383 12.13 6.44 -18.22
N MET A 384 11.82 6.75 -19.49
CA MET A 384 12.73 6.47 -20.61
C MET A 384 14.10 7.11 -20.44
N TRP A 385 14.17 8.36 -19.97
CA TRP A 385 15.44 9.04 -19.72
C TRP A 385 16.22 8.46 -18.53
N HIS A 386 15.53 8.02 -17.48
CA HIS A 386 16.17 7.39 -16.32
C HIS A 386 16.80 6.04 -16.69
N VAL A 387 16.08 5.21 -17.46
CA VAL A 387 16.57 3.88 -17.87
C VAL A 387 17.75 4.01 -18.83
N GLY A 388 17.67 4.93 -19.80
CA GLY A 388 18.73 5.18 -20.77
C GLY A 388 18.98 4.05 -21.76
N ASP A 389 19.95 4.25 -22.65
CA ASP A 389 20.35 3.29 -23.68
C ASP A 389 21.78 2.75 -23.42
N PRO A 390 22.05 1.45 -23.63
CA PRO A 390 21.10 0.40 -24.00
C PRO A 390 20.26 -0.07 -22.81
N MET A 391 18.97 -0.27 -23.02
CA MET A 391 18.06 -0.78 -21.98
C MET A 391 17.95 -2.33 -21.98
N PRO A 392 17.55 -2.96 -20.86
CA PRO A 392 17.31 -4.41 -20.79
C PRO A 392 16.25 -4.88 -21.80
N HIS A 393 16.44 -6.09 -22.36
CA HIS A 393 15.59 -6.63 -23.43
C HIS A 393 14.07 -6.61 -23.10
N GLU A 394 13.66 -7.21 -21.98
CA GLU A 394 12.24 -7.26 -21.58
C GLU A 394 11.65 -5.86 -21.36
N GLU A 395 12.46 -4.95 -20.83
CA GLU A 395 12.05 -3.58 -20.56
C GLU A 395 11.90 -2.77 -21.85
N SER A 396 12.76 -3.02 -22.84
CA SER A 396 12.65 -2.44 -24.18
C SER A 396 11.31 -2.78 -24.82
N VAL A 397 10.96 -4.06 -24.81
CA VAL A 397 9.70 -4.53 -25.41
C VAL A 397 8.48 -4.03 -24.62
N ALA A 398 8.55 -3.97 -23.28
CA ALA A 398 7.50 -3.39 -22.45
C ALA A 398 7.27 -1.90 -22.75
N SER A 399 8.35 -1.11 -22.88
CA SER A 399 8.26 0.31 -23.23
C SER A 399 7.66 0.51 -24.64
N ALA A 400 8.02 -0.35 -25.59
CA ALA A 400 7.49 -0.34 -26.95
C ALA A 400 6.00 -0.73 -26.99
N ALA A 401 5.57 -1.68 -26.17
CA ALA A 401 4.17 -2.06 -26.01
C ALA A 401 3.33 -0.88 -25.53
N VAL A 402 3.78 -0.17 -24.48
CA VAL A 402 3.10 1.02 -23.96
C VAL A 402 3.10 2.16 -24.97
N GLY A 403 4.24 2.44 -25.60
CA GLY A 403 4.35 3.46 -26.64
C GLY A 403 3.43 3.19 -27.83
N SER A 404 3.29 1.92 -28.23
CA SER A 404 2.36 1.51 -29.29
C SER A 404 0.90 1.64 -28.85
N ALA A 405 0.57 1.19 -27.63
CA ALA A 405 -0.77 1.30 -27.05
C ALA A 405 -1.29 2.73 -27.08
N ILE A 406 -0.45 3.70 -26.68
CA ILE A 406 -0.81 5.12 -26.65
C ILE A 406 -1.05 5.65 -28.07
N LYS A 407 -0.15 5.36 -29.02
CA LYS A 407 -0.24 5.83 -30.40
C LYS A 407 -1.49 5.31 -31.10
N VAL A 408 -1.85 4.05 -30.87
CA VAL A 408 -3.04 3.44 -31.47
C VAL A 408 -4.28 3.59 -30.59
N LYS A 409 -4.22 4.34 -29.48
CA LYS A 409 -5.34 4.51 -28.54
C LYS A 409 -5.98 3.15 -28.18
N ALA A 410 -5.13 2.18 -27.82
CA ALA A 410 -5.59 0.84 -27.48
C ALA A 410 -6.51 0.87 -26.25
N ALA A 411 -7.53 0.02 -26.25
CA ALA A 411 -8.45 -0.12 -25.13
C ALA A 411 -7.80 -0.79 -23.91
N ALA A 412 -6.85 -1.70 -24.14
CA ALA A 412 -6.12 -2.41 -23.11
C ALA A 412 -4.75 -2.92 -23.62
N ILE A 413 -3.89 -3.29 -22.68
CA ILE A 413 -2.67 -4.06 -22.94
C ILE A 413 -2.84 -5.43 -22.27
N VAL A 414 -2.82 -6.51 -23.04
CA VAL A 414 -2.83 -7.88 -22.53
C VAL A 414 -1.39 -8.35 -22.39
N VAL A 415 -1.01 -8.78 -21.18
CA VAL A 415 0.35 -9.20 -20.87
C VAL A 415 0.33 -10.64 -20.39
N PHE A 416 0.98 -11.53 -21.13
CA PHE A 416 1.21 -12.90 -20.67
C PHE A 416 2.40 -12.91 -19.72
N THR A 417 2.18 -13.39 -18.49
CA THR A 417 3.21 -13.37 -17.45
C THR A 417 3.07 -14.55 -16.51
N PHE A 418 4.18 -14.95 -15.89
CA PHE A 418 4.22 -16.00 -14.87
C PHE A 418 4.61 -15.44 -13.51
N SER A 419 5.75 -14.73 -13.43
CA SER A 419 6.22 -14.07 -12.20
C SER A 419 5.61 -12.69 -11.93
N GLY A 420 4.76 -12.21 -12.83
CA GLY A 420 4.22 -10.84 -12.80
C GLY A 420 5.19 -9.75 -13.28
N ARG A 421 6.47 -10.07 -13.52
CA ARG A 421 7.51 -9.10 -13.92
C ARG A 421 7.14 -8.31 -15.17
N ALA A 422 6.68 -8.98 -16.24
CA ALA A 422 6.29 -8.31 -17.48
C ALA A 422 5.15 -7.30 -17.26
N ALA A 423 4.16 -7.63 -16.43
CA ALA A 423 3.06 -6.73 -16.11
C ALA A 423 3.52 -5.51 -15.30
N ARG A 424 4.45 -5.71 -14.35
CA ARG A 424 5.09 -4.61 -13.59
C ARG A 424 5.90 -3.70 -14.50
N LEU A 425 6.68 -4.26 -15.43
CA LEU A 425 7.43 -3.46 -16.41
C LEU A 425 6.50 -2.64 -17.31
N VAL A 426 5.39 -3.19 -17.79
CA VAL A 426 4.40 -2.41 -18.54
C VAL A 426 3.80 -1.30 -17.66
N SER A 427 3.44 -1.60 -16.41
CA SER A 427 2.89 -0.59 -15.48
C SER A 427 3.88 0.53 -15.13
N LYS A 428 5.19 0.24 -15.08
CA LYS A 428 6.28 1.22 -14.85
C LYS A 428 6.21 2.39 -15.84
N TYR A 429 5.85 2.13 -17.10
CA TYR A 429 5.69 3.15 -18.14
C TYR A 429 4.32 3.87 -18.10
N ARG A 430 3.53 3.61 -17.05
CA ARG A 430 2.28 4.27 -16.69
C ARG A 430 1.28 4.39 -17.86
N PRO A 431 0.87 3.29 -18.53
CA PRO A 431 -0.16 3.38 -19.57
C PRO A 431 -1.45 4.03 -19.03
N THR A 432 -2.19 4.71 -19.92
CA THR A 432 -3.50 5.30 -19.61
C THR A 432 -4.65 4.29 -19.66
N MET A 433 -4.40 3.10 -20.20
CA MET A 433 -5.32 1.97 -20.31
C MET A 433 -4.94 0.86 -19.33
N PRO A 434 -5.90 -0.02 -18.95
CA PRO A 434 -5.62 -1.14 -18.07
C PRO A 434 -4.71 -2.20 -18.72
N VAL A 435 -3.93 -2.85 -17.87
CA VAL A 435 -3.05 -3.98 -18.18
C VAL A 435 -3.73 -5.26 -17.70
N LEU A 436 -4.19 -6.09 -18.63
CA LEU A 436 -4.80 -7.39 -18.34
C LEU A 436 -3.68 -8.45 -18.28
N ALA A 437 -3.27 -8.83 -17.08
CA ALA A 437 -2.17 -9.78 -16.87
C ALA A 437 -2.70 -11.21 -16.89
N VAL A 438 -2.50 -11.93 -18.00
CA VAL A 438 -2.92 -13.33 -18.15
C VAL A 438 -1.85 -14.24 -17.56
N ILE A 439 -2.24 -15.04 -16.57
CA ILE A 439 -1.35 -15.91 -15.82
C ILE A 439 -1.90 -17.33 -15.85
N PHE A 440 -1.10 -18.27 -16.35
CA PHE A 440 -1.41 -19.69 -16.32
C PHE A 440 -0.70 -20.33 -15.12
N PRO A 441 -1.45 -20.89 -14.16
CA PRO A 441 -0.86 -21.65 -13.07
C PRO A 441 -0.03 -22.82 -13.58
N ARG A 442 1.02 -23.17 -12.84
CA ARG A 442 1.84 -24.35 -13.11
C ARG A 442 2.04 -25.12 -11.82
N GLU A 443 2.04 -26.43 -11.91
CA GLU A 443 2.50 -27.26 -10.79
C GLU A 443 4.03 -27.20 -10.70
N GLY A 444 4.53 -27.17 -9.48
CA GLY A 444 5.97 -27.20 -9.20
C GLY A 444 6.63 -28.46 -9.74
N SER A 445 7.86 -28.31 -10.22
CA SER A 445 8.67 -29.44 -10.69
C SER A 445 9.32 -30.24 -9.56
N ASP A 446 9.20 -29.82 -8.31
CA ASP A 446 9.73 -30.52 -7.13
C ASP A 446 8.68 -31.49 -6.57
N PRO A 447 8.88 -32.82 -6.71
CA PRO A 447 7.94 -33.82 -6.21
C PRO A 447 7.79 -33.81 -4.68
N SER A 448 8.76 -33.23 -3.95
CA SER A 448 8.74 -33.17 -2.48
C SER A 448 7.93 -32.00 -1.93
N LYS A 449 7.63 -31.00 -2.77
CA LYS A 449 6.83 -29.81 -2.46
C LYS A 449 5.90 -29.50 -3.64
N TRP A 450 4.78 -30.23 -3.73
CA TRP A 450 3.74 -30.02 -4.75
C TRP A 450 3.06 -28.65 -4.58
N ARG A 451 3.74 -27.58 -5.00
CA ARG A 451 3.27 -26.20 -4.88
C ARG A 451 2.70 -25.74 -6.22
N SER A 452 1.48 -25.22 -6.21
CA SER A 452 0.91 -24.52 -7.37
C SER A 452 1.49 -23.11 -7.44
N TYR A 453 2.17 -22.79 -8.54
CA TYR A 453 2.72 -21.47 -8.84
C TYR A 453 1.77 -20.69 -9.77
N GLY A 454 1.77 -19.37 -9.66
CA GLY A 454 1.00 -18.47 -10.52
C GLY A 454 -0.16 -17.77 -9.79
N THR A 455 -0.87 -18.45 -8.89
CA THR A 455 -2.00 -17.83 -8.18
C THR A 455 -1.55 -16.71 -7.22
N THR A 456 -0.46 -16.93 -6.49
CA THR A 456 0.14 -15.89 -5.62
C THR A 456 0.65 -14.71 -6.45
N GLN A 457 1.37 -14.99 -7.53
CA GLN A 457 1.90 -13.97 -8.43
C GLN A 457 0.76 -13.17 -9.10
N ALA A 458 -0.38 -13.81 -9.41
CA ALA A 458 -1.58 -13.15 -9.89
C ALA A 458 -2.18 -12.21 -8.84
N ARG A 459 -2.37 -12.68 -7.60
CA ARG A 459 -2.85 -11.82 -6.51
C ARG A 459 -1.92 -10.63 -6.28
N GLN A 460 -0.61 -10.85 -6.23
CA GLN A 460 0.38 -9.77 -6.07
C GLN A 460 0.36 -8.74 -7.19
N CYS A 461 0.14 -9.16 -8.45
CA CYS A 461 -0.02 -8.21 -9.56
C CYS A 461 -1.17 -7.24 -9.34
N PHE A 462 -2.18 -7.60 -8.55
CA PHE A 462 -3.33 -6.73 -8.31
C PHE A 462 -3.02 -5.53 -7.40
N ALA A 463 -1.89 -5.56 -6.68
CA ALA A 463 -1.39 -4.43 -5.89
C ALA A 463 -0.69 -3.35 -6.75
N VAL A 464 -0.45 -3.62 -8.05
CA VAL A 464 0.29 -2.73 -8.96
C VAL A 464 -0.68 -1.88 -9.78
N ARG A 465 -0.43 -0.57 -9.92
CA ARG A 465 -1.32 0.35 -10.64
C ARG A 465 -1.69 -0.17 -12.02
N GLY A 466 -2.98 -0.12 -12.33
CA GLY A 466 -3.53 -0.43 -13.65
C GLY A 466 -3.42 -1.91 -14.07
N VAL A 467 -2.87 -2.79 -13.23
CA VAL A 467 -2.75 -4.22 -13.53
C VAL A 467 -3.97 -4.98 -13.00
N TYR A 468 -4.56 -5.84 -13.82
CA TYR A 468 -5.72 -6.67 -13.51
C TYR A 468 -5.40 -8.11 -13.89
N PRO A 469 -5.13 -8.98 -12.91
CA PRO A 469 -4.77 -10.38 -13.17
C PRO A 469 -5.97 -11.19 -13.65
N LEU A 470 -5.74 -12.05 -14.65
CA LEU A 470 -6.68 -13.02 -15.18
C LEU A 470 -6.06 -14.41 -15.12
N MET A 471 -6.75 -15.34 -14.47
CA MET A 471 -6.29 -16.72 -14.32
C MET A 471 -6.67 -17.52 -15.57
N GLY A 472 -5.67 -17.95 -16.32
CA GLY A 472 -5.87 -18.85 -17.46
C GLY A 472 -5.92 -20.32 -17.03
N SER A 473 -6.76 -21.11 -17.70
CA SER A 473 -6.84 -22.57 -17.50
C SER A 473 -6.20 -23.29 -18.68
N THR A 474 -5.22 -24.16 -18.40
CA THR A 474 -4.58 -25.01 -19.42
C THR A 474 -5.55 -26.07 -19.93
N ASP A 475 -6.33 -26.65 -19.03
CA ASP A 475 -7.25 -27.74 -19.33
C ASP A 475 -8.41 -27.26 -20.19
N GLU A 476 -8.92 -26.05 -19.92
CA GLU A 476 -9.96 -25.42 -20.77
C GLU A 476 -9.42 -25.03 -22.14
N ALA A 477 -8.16 -24.61 -22.24
CA ALA A 477 -7.52 -24.32 -23.52
C ALA A 477 -7.43 -25.59 -24.37
N GLU A 478 -6.92 -26.69 -23.81
CA GLU A 478 -6.78 -27.98 -24.49
C GLU A 478 -8.13 -28.59 -24.86
N THR A 479 -9.11 -28.57 -23.94
CA THR A 479 -10.47 -29.06 -24.21
C THR A 479 -11.14 -28.27 -25.33
N GLY A 480 -10.84 -26.97 -25.43
CA GLY A 480 -11.32 -26.09 -26.49
C GLY A 480 -10.55 -26.21 -27.81
N GLY A 481 -9.50 -27.03 -27.89
CA GLY A 481 -8.63 -27.13 -29.06
C GLY A 481 -7.84 -25.86 -29.38
N LEU A 482 -7.59 -25.02 -28.36
CA LEU A 482 -6.89 -23.74 -28.48
C LEU A 482 -5.48 -23.84 -27.88
N THR A 483 -4.53 -23.12 -28.46
CA THR A 483 -3.26 -22.85 -27.80
C THR A 483 -3.46 -21.99 -26.55
N LYS A 484 -2.50 -22.02 -25.61
CA LYS A 484 -2.54 -21.16 -24.41
C LYS A 484 -2.60 -19.66 -24.77
N GLU A 485 -1.94 -19.28 -25.86
CA GLU A 485 -1.97 -17.91 -26.39
C GLU A 485 -3.39 -17.55 -26.83
N GLU A 486 -4.00 -18.33 -27.72
CA GLU A 486 -5.35 -18.07 -28.24
C GLU A 486 -6.40 -18.05 -27.12
N TYR A 487 -6.34 -19.01 -26.20
CA TYR A 487 -7.22 -19.03 -25.03
C TYR A 487 -7.01 -17.80 -24.15
N GLY A 488 -5.75 -17.43 -23.86
CA GLY A 488 -5.44 -16.28 -23.02
C GLY A 488 -5.89 -14.95 -23.62
N ILE A 489 -5.72 -14.76 -24.94
CA ILE A 489 -6.24 -13.60 -25.66
C ILE A 489 -7.76 -13.58 -25.56
N LYS A 490 -8.44 -14.71 -25.84
CA LYS A 490 -9.89 -14.81 -25.76
C LYS A 490 -10.42 -14.53 -24.35
N LEU A 491 -9.76 -15.05 -23.31
CA LEU A 491 -10.07 -14.78 -21.91
C LEU A 491 -9.99 -13.28 -21.61
N ALA A 492 -8.90 -12.63 -22.00
CA ALA A 492 -8.70 -11.20 -21.78
C ALA A 492 -9.72 -10.33 -22.52
N LEU A 493 -10.01 -10.64 -23.79
CA LEU A 493 -11.00 -9.92 -24.59
C LEU A 493 -12.43 -10.11 -24.04
N ASN A 494 -12.80 -11.33 -23.65
CA ASN A 494 -14.10 -11.60 -23.04
C ASN A 494 -14.27 -10.90 -21.69
N TYR A 495 -13.23 -10.92 -20.85
CA TYR A 495 -13.22 -10.15 -19.62
C TYR A 495 -13.40 -8.66 -19.93
N GLY A 496 -12.56 -8.10 -20.81
CA GLY A 496 -12.60 -6.71 -21.24
C GLY A 496 -13.96 -6.26 -21.76
N ARG A 497 -14.65 -7.10 -22.55
CA ARG A 497 -16.03 -6.85 -23.03
C ARG A 497 -17.03 -6.89 -21.88
N SER A 498 -16.95 -7.87 -20.98
CA SER A 498 -17.91 -8.02 -19.87
C SER A 498 -17.88 -6.87 -18.86
N VAL A 499 -16.72 -6.21 -18.71
CA VAL A 499 -16.54 -5.02 -17.85
C VAL A 499 -16.45 -3.71 -18.65
N GLY A 500 -16.79 -3.73 -19.94
CA GLY A 500 -16.91 -2.53 -20.78
C GLY A 500 -15.60 -1.79 -21.11
N ILE A 501 -14.44 -2.41 -20.90
CA ILE A 501 -13.13 -1.88 -21.33
C ILE A 501 -12.99 -1.98 -22.85
N VAL A 502 -13.36 -3.13 -23.42
CA VAL A 502 -13.12 -3.47 -24.84
C VAL A 502 -14.45 -3.47 -25.60
N LYS A 503 -14.50 -2.73 -26.71
CA LYS A 503 -15.64 -2.64 -27.62
C LYS A 503 -15.28 -3.19 -29.01
N PRO A 504 -16.28 -3.48 -29.86
CA PRO A 504 -16.03 -3.78 -31.27
C PRO A 504 -15.14 -2.71 -31.93
N PHE A 505 -14.19 -3.15 -32.75
CA PHE A 505 -13.21 -2.31 -33.46
C PHE A 505 -12.17 -1.60 -32.58
N ASP A 506 -12.17 -1.82 -31.27
CA ASP A 506 -11.07 -1.36 -30.43
C ASP A 506 -9.77 -2.11 -30.76
N ARG A 507 -8.65 -1.42 -30.58
CA ARG A 507 -7.32 -2.04 -30.70
C ARG A 507 -6.85 -2.51 -29.34
N VAL A 508 -6.19 -3.66 -29.29
CA VAL A 508 -5.58 -4.20 -28.08
C VAL A 508 -4.12 -4.55 -28.38
N ILE A 509 -3.24 -4.24 -27.43
CA ILE A 509 -1.84 -4.64 -27.51
C ILE A 509 -1.65 -5.96 -26.79
N ILE A 510 -1.00 -6.93 -27.43
CA ILE A 510 -0.56 -8.17 -26.78
C ILE A 510 0.93 -8.07 -26.54
N PHE A 511 1.38 -8.34 -25.31
CA PHE A 511 2.77 -8.50 -24.94
C PHE A 511 2.98 -9.89 -24.33
N GLU A 512 3.86 -10.67 -24.93
CA GLU A 512 4.15 -12.02 -24.48
C GLU A 512 5.59 -12.43 -24.76
N LYS A 513 6.02 -13.49 -24.07
CA LYS A 513 7.31 -14.15 -24.29
C LYS A 513 7.07 -15.52 -24.93
N ILE A 514 7.62 -15.72 -26.13
CA ILE A 514 7.53 -16.97 -26.90
C ILE A 514 8.95 -17.55 -27.02
N GLY A 515 9.23 -18.61 -26.27
CA GLY A 515 10.59 -19.14 -26.13
C GLY A 515 11.52 -18.07 -25.56
N ASP A 516 12.59 -17.75 -26.31
CA ASP A 516 13.56 -16.70 -25.96
C ASP A 516 13.20 -15.32 -26.53
N SER A 517 12.13 -15.22 -27.32
CA SER A 517 11.70 -13.97 -27.97
C SER A 517 10.62 -13.27 -27.16
N SER A 518 10.65 -11.93 -27.15
CA SER A 518 9.57 -11.08 -26.61
C SER A 518 8.85 -10.40 -27.77
N VAL A 519 7.53 -10.50 -27.81
CA VAL A 519 6.72 -10.08 -28.96
C VAL A 519 5.64 -9.09 -28.54
N VAL A 520 5.43 -8.07 -29.37
CA VAL A 520 4.31 -7.13 -29.26
C VAL A 520 3.44 -7.25 -30.50
N LYS A 521 2.15 -7.53 -30.32
CA LYS A 521 1.16 -7.61 -31.40
C LYS A 521 0.11 -6.52 -31.19
N ILE A 522 -0.41 -5.98 -32.29
CA ILE A 522 -1.60 -5.12 -32.30
C ILE A 522 -2.71 -5.94 -32.92
N ILE A 523 -3.79 -6.15 -32.18
CA ILE A 523 -4.98 -6.81 -32.68
C ILE A 523 -6.14 -5.82 -32.72
N GLU A 524 -7.02 -5.98 -33.71
CA GLU A 524 -8.29 -5.26 -33.79
C GLU A 524 -9.41 -6.21 -33.36
N CYS A 525 -10.24 -5.75 -32.44
CA CYS A 525 -11.34 -6.56 -31.91
C CYS A 525 -12.44 -6.69 -32.95
N GLU A 526 -12.70 -7.93 -33.38
CA GLU A 526 -13.87 -8.26 -34.19
C GLU A 526 -15.18 -8.00 -33.42
N VAL A 527 -16.27 -7.86 -34.19
CA VAL A 527 -17.62 -7.53 -33.73
C VAL A 527 -18.14 -8.49 -32.66
#